data_AF-A0A1Z5HDL9-F1
#
_entry.id   AF-A0A1Z5HDL9-F1
#
_cell.length_a   1.000
_cell.length_b   1.000
_cell.length_c   1.000
_cell.angle_alpha   90.00
_cell.angle_beta   90.00
_cell.angle_gamma   90.00
#
_symmetry.space_group_name_H-M   'P 1'
#
loop_
_entity.id
_entity.type
_entity.pdbx_description
1 polymer ?
#
loop_
_entity_poly.entity_id
_entity_poly.type
_entity_poly.pdbx_seq_one_letter_code
_entity_poly.pdbx_strand_id
1 'polypeptide(L)' 'MTTMISEVYAAFRKAGVPEEDARMAAEALSAESLATKDDIRKLDKELLIIKWMLGLIIAIQVMPILRPLLT' A
#
# COMPACT_ATOMS: atom_id res chain seq x y z
N MET A 1 7.64 -15.78 9.40
CA MET A 1 6.52 -15.56 10.35
C MET A 1 5.28 -15.28 9.53
N THR A 2 4.37 -16.24 9.45
CA THR A 2 3.03 -15.97 8.91
C THR A 2 2.28 -15.19 9.97
N THR A 3 1.90 -13.95 9.67
CA THR A 3 0.99 -13.18 10.52
C THR A 3 -0.36 -13.88 10.48
N MET A 4 -0.94 -14.27 11.61
CA MET A 4 -2.30 -14.81 11.68
C MET A 4 -3.24 -13.71 12.18
N ILE A 5 -4.44 -13.59 11.61
CA ILE A 5 -5.47 -12.68 12.15
C ILE A 5 -6.06 -13.35 13.40
N SER A 6 -5.62 -12.92 14.57
CA SER A 6 -5.97 -13.53 15.86
C SER A 6 -7.47 -13.42 16.18
N GLU A 7 -8.16 -12.37 15.71
CA GLU A 7 -9.60 -12.26 15.89
C GLU A 7 -10.38 -13.33 15.08
N VAL A 8 -9.93 -13.61 13.85
CA VAL A 8 -10.54 -14.63 12.98
C VAL A 8 -10.32 -16.02 13.56
N TYR A 9 -9.10 -16.31 14.03
CA TYR A 9 -8.80 -17.56 14.72
C TYR A 9 -9.68 -17.74 15.97
N ALA A 10 -9.78 -16.72 16.82
CA ALA A 10 -10.59 -16.78 18.04
C ALA A 10 -12.08 -16.95 17.74
N ALA A 11 -12.58 -16.33 16.66
CA ALA A 11 -13.96 -16.51 16.20
C ALA A 11 -14.22 -17.95 15.73
N PHE A 12 -13.32 -18.54 14.94
CA PHE A 12 -13.43 -19.95 14.52
C PHE A 12 -13.36 -20.93 15.69
N ARG A 13 -12.48 -20.70 16.66
CA ARG A 13 -12.43 -21.52 17.89
C ARG A 13 -13.72 -21.40 18.70
N LYS A 14 -14.31 -20.20 18.81
CA LYS A 14 -15.63 -20.00 19.45
C LYS A 14 -16.76 -20.68 18.67
N ALA A 15 -16.65 -20.79 17.36
CA ALA A 15 -17.60 -21.51 16.52
C ALA A 15 -17.42 -23.04 16.56
N GLY A 16 -16.44 -23.56 17.31
CA GLY A 16 -16.19 -24.99 17.47
C GLY A 16 -15.32 -25.62 16.36
N VAL A 17 -14.67 -24.81 15.52
CA VAL A 17 -13.76 -25.30 14.47
C VAL A 17 -12.52 -25.93 15.12
N PRO A 18 -12.02 -27.07 14.59
CA PRO A 18 -10.76 -27.67 15.01
C PRO A 18 -9.59 -26.66 14.97
N GLU A 19 -8.60 -26.83 15.86
CA GLU A 19 -7.50 -25.87 15.99
C GLU A 19 -6.67 -25.73 14.71
N GLU A 20 -6.36 -26.85 14.05
CA GLU A 20 -5.62 -26.86 12.79
C GLU A 20 -6.36 -26.09 11.70
N ASP A 21 -7.66 -26.34 11.54
CA ASP A 21 -8.50 -25.72 10.53
C ASP A 21 -8.70 -24.22 10.80
N ALA A 22 -8.94 -23.86 12.06
CA ALA A 22 -9.10 -22.47 12.48
C ALA A 22 -7.82 -21.67 12.24
N ARG A 23 -6.65 -22.27 12.51
CA ARG A 23 -5.36 -21.65 12.28
C ARG A 23 -5.07 -21.52 10.78
N MET A 24 -5.27 -22.58 10.01
CA MET A 24 -5.08 -22.58 8.56
C MET A 24 -5.96 -21.54 7.87
N ALA A 25 -7.25 -21.45 8.26
CA ALA A 25 -8.16 -20.47 7.72
C ALA A 25 -7.75 -19.02 8.07
N ALA A 26 -7.32 -18.77 9.32
CA ALA A 26 -6.86 -17.46 9.75
C ALA A 26 -5.51 -17.03 9.14
N GLU A 27 -4.63 -18.00 8.83
CA GLU A 27 -3.38 -17.79 8.09
C GLU A 27 -3.63 -17.60 6.59
N ALA A 28 -4.61 -18.28 6.00
CA ALA A 28 -4.99 -18.07 4.60
C ALA A 28 -5.59 -16.67 4.38
N LEU A 29 -6.48 -16.24 5.29
CA LEU A 29 -7.09 -14.91 5.22
C LEU A 29 -6.07 -13.76 5.39
N SER A 30 -5.01 -14.00 6.15
CA SER A 30 -3.94 -13.01 6.33
C SER A 30 -2.99 -12.94 5.13
N ALA A 31 -2.82 -14.07 4.43
CA ALA A 31 -2.06 -14.15 3.20
C ALA A 31 -2.79 -13.47 2.03
N GLU A 32 -4.12 -13.43 2.07
CA GLU A 32 -4.97 -12.72 1.10
C GLU A 32 -5.04 -11.20 1.40
N SER A 33 -3.90 -10.60 1.72
CA SER A 33 -3.81 -9.16 2.00
C SER A 33 -3.91 -8.37 0.69
N LEU A 34 -5.06 -7.72 0.48
CA LEU A 34 -5.33 -6.69 -0.52
C LEU A 34 -4.15 -5.71 -0.62
N ALA A 35 -3.47 -5.68 -1.77
CA ALA A 35 -2.26 -4.90 -2.05
C ALA A 35 -1.16 -5.14 -1.00
N THR A 36 -0.20 -6.01 -1.33
CA THR A 36 0.95 -6.27 -0.46
C THR A 36 1.66 -4.95 -0.16
N LYS A 37 2.27 -4.80 1.02
CA LYS A 37 3.09 -3.61 1.34
C LYS A 37 4.11 -3.27 0.24
N ASP A 38 4.54 -4.27 -0.52
CA ASP A 38 5.40 -4.11 -1.68
C ASP A 38 4.69 -3.50 -2.90
N ASP A 39 3.41 -3.81 -3.13
CA ASP A 39 2.59 -3.12 -4.14
C ASP A 39 2.41 -1.65 -3.79
N ILE A 40 2.15 -1.34 -2.51
CA ILE A 40 2.06 0.04 -2.01
C ILE A 40 3.40 0.76 -2.20
N ARG A 41 4.52 0.12 -1.84
CA ARG A 41 5.86 0.70 -2.04
C ARG A 41 6.20 0.93 -3.51
N LYS A 42 5.73 0.05 -4.41
CA LYS A 42 5.90 0.23 -5.85
C LYS A 42 5.10 1.44 -6.34
N LEU A 43 3.83 1.55 -5.92
CA LEU A 43 2.98 2.70 -6.23
C LEU A 43 3.56 4.01 -5.69
N ASP A 44 4.11 4.03 -4.46
CA ASP A 44 4.75 5.22 -3.89
C ASP A 44 5.94 5.71 -4.72
N LYS A 45 6.76 4.80 -5.24
CA LYS A 45 7.88 5.14 -6.12
C LYS A 45 7.41 5.71 -7.45
N GLU A 46 6.40 5.09 -8.06
CA GLU A 46 5.81 5.57 -9.31
C GLU A 46 5.17 6.96 -9.12
N LEU A 47 4.44 7.17 -8.02
CA LEU A 47 3.88 8.46 -7.63
C LEU A 47 4.95 9.55 -7.42
N LEU A 48 6.08 9.20 -6.80
CA LEU A 48 7.18 10.14 -6.59
C LEU A 48 7.77 10.60 -7.93
N ILE A 49 7.96 9.69 -8.88
CA ILE A 49 8.46 10.04 -10.23
C ILE A 49 7.46 10.96 -10.94
N ILE A 50 6.17 10.64 -10.91
CA ILE A 50 5.11 11.46 -11.53
C ILE A 50 5.08 12.87 -10.94
N LYS A 51 5.23 13.01 -9.61
CA LYS A 51 5.31 14.32 -8.95
C LYS A 51 6.49 15.16 -9.45
N TRP A 52 7.67 14.56 -9.62
CA TRP A 52 8.84 15.25 -10.14
C TRP A 52 8.66 15.66 -11.61
N MET A 53 8.07 14.81 -12.44
CA MET A 53 7.77 15.13 -13.85
C MET A 53 6.78 16.29 -13.95
N LEU A 54 5.70 16.26 -13.17
CA LEU A 54 4.74 17.36 -13.09
C LEU A 54 5.40 18.65 -12.63
N GLY A 55 6.23 18.61 -11.59
CA GLY A 55 6.99 19.77 -11.12
C GLY A 55 7.91 20.35 -12.20
N LEU A 56 8.59 19.49 -12.97
CA LEU A 56 9.44 19.91 -14.08
C LEU A 56 8.62 20.56 -15.21
N ILE A 57 7.49 19.98 -15.58
CA ILE A 57 6.58 20.56 -16.59
C ILE A 57 6.10 21.94 -16.12
N ILE A 58 5.66 22.06 -14.87
CA ILE A 58 5.23 23.35 -14.30
C ILE A 58 6.38 24.34 -14.32
N ALA A 59 7.59 23.95 -13.91
CA ALA A 59 8.76 24.83 -13.92
C ALA A 59 9.08 25.33 -15.34
N ILE A 60 9.05 24.45 -16.35
CA ILE A 60 9.28 24.84 -17.75
C ILE A 60 8.24 25.85 -18.23
N GLN A 61 6.98 25.71 -17.83
CA GLN A 61 5.90 26.59 -18.27
C GLN A 61 5.89 27.93 -17.50
N VAL A 62 6.21 27.90 -16.21
CA VAL A 62 6.11 29.08 -15.32
C VAL A 62 7.40 29.91 -15.33
N MET A 63 8.57 29.29 -15.50
CA MET A 63 9.86 29.99 -15.48
C MET A 63 9.99 31.09 -16.55
N PRO A 64 9.54 30.93 -17.81
CA PRO A 64 9.55 31.99 -18.81
C PRO A 64 8.65 33.18 -18.43
N ILE A 65 7.55 32.91 -17.73
CA ILE A 65 6.58 33.92 -17.28
C ILE A 65 7.15 34.71 -16.09
N LEU A 66 7.88 34.04 -15.19
CA LEU A 66 8.51 34.68 -14.03
C LEU A 66 9.80 35.44 -14.37
N ARG A 67 10.53 35.03 -15.41
CA ARG A 67 11.78 35.66 -15.83
C ARG A 67 11.70 37.20 -15.98
N PRO A 68 10.70 37.78 -16.66
CA PRO A 68 10.56 39.23 -16.79
C PRO A 68 10.11 39.96 -15.51
N LEU A 69 9.66 39.26 -14.46
CA LEU A 69 9.29 39.84 -13.17
C LEU A 69 10.47 39.87 -12.18
N LEU A 70 11.50 39.05 -12.43
CA LEU A 70 12.69 38.89 -11.59
C LEU A 70 13.92 39.64 -12.13
N THR A 71 13.79 40.30 -13.29
CA THR A 71 14.82 41.13 -13.95
C THR A 71 14.36 42.57 -13.96
#